data_AF-A0AAW6T0L9-F1
#
_entry.id   AF-A0AAW6T0L9-F1
#
_cell.length_a   1.000
_cell.length_b   1.000
_cell.length_c   1.000
_cell.angle_alpha   90.00
_cell.angle_beta   90.00
_cell.angle_gamma   90.00
#
_symmetry.space_group_name_H-M   'P 1'
#
loop_
_entity.id
_entity.type
_entity.pdbx_description
1 polymer ?
#
loop_
_entity_poly.entity_id
_entity_poly.type
_entity_poly.pdbx_seq_one_letter_code
_entity_poly.pdbx_strand_id
1 'polypeptide(L)'
;MKVSCTVWSRGKDGDNIKFLPIAIKESGGVLQFESLLTGKPFTEVKQKYFGHKRKKYHPAELLSPKQLELIDWAEIKRNDFEEYKQSLEEIMTEWNAHVREQRILAFAKLLIGLESMKYQLVVENIQNQSEETQIPSLLNDVLTMYSCRRWEDWALEARIIAGEAYRTAKLENNQMANALIYVLFSFQHYKQYKHSIDSKNSLIKVG
;
A
#
# COMPACT_ATOMS: atom_id res chain seq x y z
N MET A 1 0.87 -24.89 2.41
CA MET A 1 -0.50 -25.41 2.18
C MET A 1 -1.36 -24.25 1.71
N LYS A 2 -1.66 -24.14 0.40
CA LYS A 2 -2.60 -23.12 -0.12
C LYS A 2 -4.00 -23.65 0.12
N VAL A 3 -4.82 -22.89 0.86
CA VAL A 3 -6.21 -23.23 1.10
C VAL A 3 -7.06 -22.39 0.17
N SER A 4 -8.08 -22.98 -0.45
CA SER A 4 -9.14 -22.27 -1.18
C SER A 4 -10.41 -22.52 -0.38
N CYS A 5 -11.17 -21.46 -0.06
CA CYS A 5 -12.33 -21.57 0.81
C CYS A 5 -13.55 -20.97 0.12
N THR A 6 -14.59 -21.78 -0.03
CA THR A 6 -15.93 -21.32 -0.38
C THR A 6 -16.66 -20.99 0.91
N VAL A 7 -17.03 -19.73 1.11
CA VAL A 7 -17.74 -19.27 2.31
C VAL A 7 -19.22 -19.20 1.98
N TRP A 8 -20.05 -19.83 2.81
CA TRP A 8 -21.49 -19.84 2.61
C TRP A 8 -22.11 -18.73 3.43
N SER A 9 -22.81 -17.79 2.78
CA SER A 9 -23.59 -16.77 3.47
C SER A 9 -25.07 -17.16 3.50
N ARG A 10 -25.76 -16.79 4.58
CA ARG A 10 -27.17 -17.09 4.80
C ARG A 10 -28.01 -15.96 4.20
N GLY A 11 -28.59 -16.18 3.03
CA GLY A 11 -29.57 -15.26 2.44
C GLY A 11 -30.98 -15.56 2.94
N LYS A 12 -31.82 -14.53 3.10
CA LYS A 12 -33.27 -14.68 3.32
C LYS A 12 -34.01 -14.22 2.07
N ASP A 13 -34.46 -15.16 1.25
CA ASP A 13 -35.40 -14.93 0.15
C ASP A 13 -36.66 -15.75 0.43
N GLY A 14 -37.67 -15.11 1.05
CA GLY A 14 -38.87 -15.83 1.51
C GLY A 14 -38.55 -16.99 2.46
N ASP A 15 -39.53 -17.86 2.71
CA ASP A 15 -39.47 -18.93 3.72
C ASP A 15 -38.44 -20.05 3.45
N ASN A 16 -37.51 -19.87 2.52
CA ASN A 16 -36.44 -20.83 2.22
C ASN A 16 -35.05 -20.27 2.51
N ILE A 17 -34.35 -20.93 3.44
CA ILE A 17 -32.93 -20.66 3.74
C ILE A 17 -32.09 -21.19 2.57
N LYS A 18 -31.50 -20.29 1.77
CA LYS A 18 -30.49 -20.64 0.77
C LYS A 18 -29.10 -20.27 1.28
N PHE A 19 -28.17 -21.22 1.18
CA PHE A 19 -26.75 -20.96 1.37
C PHE A 19 -26.17 -20.49 0.04
N LEU A 20 -25.82 -19.21 -0.06
CA LEU A 20 -25.19 -18.66 -1.25
C LEU A 20 -23.67 -18.83 -1.14
N PRO A 21 -23.00 -19.50 -2.09
CA PRO A 21 -21.55 -19.60 -2.11
C PRO A 21 -20.96 -18.23 -2.46
N ILE A 22 -20.31 -17.59 -1.49
CA ILE A 22 -19.37 -16.51 -1.75
C ILE A 22 -18.05 -17.20 -2.11
N ALA A 23 -17.79 -17.27 -3.41
CA ALA A 23 -16.48 -17.68 -3.91
C ALA A 23 -15.50 -16.53 -3.64
N ILE A 24 -14.79 -16.60 -2.52
CA ILE A 24 -13.68 -15.68 -2.24
C ILE A 24 -12.51 -16.14 -3.12
N LYS A 25 -12.20 -15.38 -4.19
CA LYS A 25 -11.04 -15.61 -5.07
C LYS A 25 -9.69 -15.28 -4.41
N GLU A 26 -9.62 -15.30 -3.08
CA GLU A 26 -8.41 -15.00 -2.33
C GLU A 26 -7.70 -16.32 -2.00
N SER A 27 -6.43 -16.45 -2.37
CA SER A 27 -5.57 -17.56 -1.95
C SER A 27 -4.57 -17.08 -0.90
N GLY A 28 -4.46 -17.78 0.23
CA GLY A 28 -3.55 -17.38 1.32
C GLY A 28 -3.29 -18.48 2.35
N GLY A 29 -2.56 -18.13 3.41
CA GLY A 29 -2.42 -18.98 4.61
C GLY A 29 -3.63 -18.84 5.54
N VAL A 30 -3.82 -19.77 6.47
CA VAL A 30 -4.98 -19.81 7.40
C VAL A 30 -5.20 -18.49 8.14
N LEU A 31 -4.12 -17.82 8.58
CA LEU A 31 -4.20 -16.52 9.25
C LEU A 31 -4.67 -15.38 8.33
N GLN A 32 -4.27 -15.43 7.05
CA GLN A 32 -4.72 -14.46 6.06
C GLN A 32 -6.22 -14.60 5.84
N PHE A 33 -6.71 -15.84 5.77
CA PHE A 33 -8.14 -16.11 5.67
C PHE A 33 -8.93 -15.58 6.85
N GLU A 34 -8.48 -15.79 8.08
CA GLU A 34 -9.17 -15.24 9.25
C GLU A 34 -9.17 -13.71 9.26
N SER A 35 -8.06 -13.08 8.87
CA SER A 35 -7.99 -11.62 8.73
C SER A 35 -9.05 -11.10 7.75
N LEU A 36 -9.18 -11.73 6.59
CA LEU A 36 -10.20 -11.39 5.59
C LEU A 36 -11.63 -11.63 6.09
N LEU A 37 -11.88 -12.79 6.73
CA LEU A 37 -13.21 -13.16 7.24
C LEU A 37 -13.69 -12.27 8.38
N THR A 38 -12.78 -11.85 9.26
CA THR A 38 -13.11 -11.07 10.45
C THR A 38 -12.98 -9.57 10.25
N GLY A 39 -12.40 -9.12 9.12
CA GLY A 39 -12.06 -7.72 8.87
C GLY A 39 -10.97 -7.17 9.79
N LYS A 40 -10.34 -8.03 10.59
CA LYS A 40 -9.27 -7.63 11.52
C LYS A 40 -7.93 -7.58 10.78
N PRO A 41 -7.03 -6.65 11.15
CA PRO A 41 -5.71 -6.60 10.56
C PRO A 41 -4.94 -7.90 10.82
N PHE A 42 -4.17 -8.36 9.83
CA PHE A 42 -3.40 -9.60 9.91
C PHE A 42 -2.48 -9.66 11.14
N THR A 43 -1.93 -8.51 11.55
CA THR A 43 -1.09 -8.37 12.75
C THR A 43 -1.84 -8.75 14.02
N GLU A 44 -3.10 -8.33 14.17
CA GLU A 44 -3.97 -8.66 15.31
C GLU A 44 -4.31 -10.16 15.32
N VAL A 45 -4.66 -10.72 14.14
CA VAL A 45 -4.92 -12.16 14.01
C VAL A 45 -3.67 -12.97 14.36
N LYS A 46 -2.50 -12.54 13.90
CA LYS A 46 -1.23 -13.20 14.23
C LYS A 46 -0.91 -13.10 15.73
N GLN A 47 -1.17 -11.95 16.35
CA GLN A 47 -1.02 -11.79 17.80
C GLN A 47 -2.02 -12.65 18.59
N LYS A 48 -3.25 -12.83 18.11
CA LYS A 48 -4.24 -13.71 18.75
C LYS A 48 -3.73 -15.15 18.92
N TYR A 49 -3.12 -15.72 17.87
CA TYR A 49 -2.63 -17.11 17.93
C TYR A 49 -1.22 -17.25 18.50
N PHE A 50 -0.35 -16.25 18.31
CA PHE A 50 1.08 -16.37 18.64
C PHE A 50 1.57 -15.39 19.71
N GLY A 51 0.71 -14.47 20.20
CA GLY A 51 1.07 -13.40 21.13
C GLY A 51 1.41 -13.85 22.55
N HIS A 52 1.09 -15.10 22.91
CA HIS A 52 1.48 -15.69 24.20
C HIS A 52 2.95 -16.17 24.22
N LYS A 53 3.69 -16.04 23.12
CA LYS A 53 5.13 -16.36 23.08
C LYS A 53 5.93 -15.27 23.80
N ARG A 54 6.88 -15.69 24.64
CA ARG A 54 7.76 -14.80 25.43
C ARG A 54 8.67 -13.87 24.61
N LYS A 55 8.81 -14.08 23.30
CA LYS A 55 9.64 -13.23 22.43
C LYS A 55 8.77 -12.19 21.71
N LYS A 56 9.15 -10.91 21.85
CA LYS A 56 8.59 -9.81 21.06
C LYS A 56 8.95 -10.04 19.60
N TYR A 57 7.94 -10.12 18.74
CA TYR A 57 8.13 -10.24 17.29
C TYR A 57 8.75 -8.95 16.74
N HIS A 58 9.64 -9.08 15.76
CA HIS A 58 10.11 -7.95 14.99
C HIS A 58 8.96 -7.43 14.10
N PRO A 59 8.83 -6.09 13.87
CA PRO A 59 7.78 -5.54 13.01
C PRO A 59 7.73 -6.17 11.62
N ALA A 60 8.88 -6.42 10.99
CA ALA A 60 8.96 -7.09 9.68
C ALA A 60 8.40 -8.52 9.69
N GLU A 61 8.46 -9.24 10.82
CA GLU A 61 7.87 -10.57 10.91
C GLU A 61 6.34 -10.50 10.90
N LEU A 62 5.75 -9.38 11.31
CA LEU A 62 4.29 -9.19 11.36
C LEU A 62 3.69 -8.87 9.98
N LEU A 63 4.52 -8.57 8.98
CA LEU A 63 4.07 -8.37 7.61
C LEU A 63 3.33 -9.61 7.08
N SER A 64 2.24 -9.34 6.37
CA SER A 64 1.47 -10.38 5.69
C SER A 64 2.25 -10.95 4.50
N PRO A 65 1.93 -12.17 4.03
CA PRO A 65 2.56 -12.73 2.84
C PRO A 65 2.44 -11.82 1.61
N LYS A 66 1.27 -11.20 1.38
CA LYS A 66 1.06 -10.25 0.28
C LYS A 66 1.95 -9.02 0.40
N GLN A 67 2.13 -8.48 1.61
CA GLN A 67 3.04 -7.35 1.84
C GLN A 67 4.50 -7.72 1.54
N LEU A 68 4.91 -8.95 1.87
CA LEU A 68 6.25 -9.45 1.54
C LEU A 68 6.43 -9.73 0.04
N GLU A 69 5.36 -10.07 -0.69
CA GLU A 69 5.39 -10.20 -2.15
C GLU A 69 5.58 -8.84 -2.83
N LEU A 70 5.01 -7.76 -2.29
CA LEU A 70 5.16 -6.40 -2.84
C LEU A 70 6.58 -5.81 -2.72
N ILE A 71 7.42 -6.40 -1.87
CA ILE A 71 8.82 -6.04 -1.67
C ILE A 71 9.76 -7.20 -2.02
N ASP A 72 9.28 -8.22 -2.76
CA ASP A 72 10.06 -9.36 -3.25
C ASP A 72 10.74 -10.27 -2.18
N TRP A 73 10.44 -10.10 -0.89
CA TRP A 73 10.96 -10.94 0.20
C TRP A 73 10.21 -12.27 0.42
N ALA A 74 9.09 -12.48 -0.28
CA ALA A 74 8.27 -13.67 -0.11
C ALA A 74 8.97 -14.97 -0.55
N GLU A 75 9.89 -14.91 -1.51
CA GLU A 75 10.67 -16.07 -1.96
C GLU A 75 11.81 -16.39 -1.02
N ILE A 76 12.56 -15.37 -0.58
CA ILE A 76 13.66 -15.53 0.37
C ILE A 76 13.13 -16.17 1.66
N LYS A 77 12.01 -15.66 2.20
CA LYS A 77 11.37 -16.26 3.37
C LYS A 77 11.00 -17.74 3.22
N ARG A 78 10.67 -18.18 2.00
CA ARG A 78 10.29 -19.57 1.71
C ARG A 78 11.50 -20.48 1.54
N ASN A 79 12.57 -19.97 0.93
CA ASN A 79 13.73 -20.75 0.53
C ASN A 79 14.85 -20.72 1.59
N ASP A 80 15.08 -19.57 2.22
CA ASP A 80 16.06 -19.38 3.28
C ASP A 80 15.49 -18.54 4.44
N PHE A 81 15.00 -19.25 5.45
CA PHE A 81 14.40 -18.62 6.61
C PHE A 81 15.43 -17.97 7.56
N GLU A 82 16.68 -18.41 7.55
CA GLU A 82 17.71 -17.84 8.41
C GLU A 82 18.26 -16.54 7.80
N GLU A 83 18.43 -16.49 6.48
CA GLU A 83 18.69 -15.24 5.75
C GLU A 83 17.58 -14.22 6.00
N TYR A 84 16.31 -14.61 5.88
CA TYR A 84 15.17 -13.74 6.16
C TYR A 84 15.19 -13.15 7.58
N LYS A 85 15.63 -13.91 8.58
CA LYS A 85 15.75 -13.42 9.96
C LYS A 85 16.90 -12.43 10.15
N GLN A 86 17.99 -12.60 9.40
CA GLN A 86 19.13 -11.70 9.45
C GLN A 86 18.81 -10.36 8.78
N SER A 87 17.98 -10.37 7.74
CA SER A 87 17.58 -9.18 6.97
C SER A 87 16.32 -8.47 7.50
N LEU A 88 15.87 -8.73 8.73
CA LEU A 88 14.61 -8.16 9.25
C LEU A 88 14.58 -6.62 9.27
N GLU A 89 15.71 -5.96 9.52
CA GLU A 89 15.82 -4.50 9.49
C GLU A 89 15.78 -3.94 8.05
N GLU A 90 16.40 -4.65 7.12
CA GLU A 90 16.38 -4.31 5.69
C GLU A 90 14.96 -4.43 5.12
N ILE A 91 14.28 -5.55 5.41
CA ILE A 91 12.87 -5.76 5.05
C ILE A 91 12.00 -4.62 5.58
N MET A 92 12.21 -4.19 6.83
CA MET A 92 11.43 -3.10 7.41
C MET A 92 11.74 -1.76 6.74
N THR A 93 13.00 -1.53 6.37
CA THR A 93 13.44 -0.33 5.67
C THR A 93 12.80 -0.24 4.29
N GLU A 94 12.82 -1.33 3.53
CA GLU A 94 12.18 -1.42 2.21
C GLU A 94 10.66 -1.30 2.29
N TRP A 95 10.03 -1.95 3.27
CA TRP A 95 8.60 -1.80 3.51
C TRP A 95 8.22 -0.36 3.83
N ASN A 96 8.97 0.31 4.70
CA ASN A 96 8.73 1.73 5.02
C ASN A 96 8.95 2.64 3.81
N ALA A 97 9.95 2.33 2.97
CA ALA A 97 10.17 3.05 1.72
C ALA A 97 8.99 2.87 0.76
N HIS A 98 8.48 1.64 0.60
CA HIS A 98 7.29 1.34 -0.18
C HIS A 98 6.07 2.10 0.34
N VAL A 99 5.81 2.08 1.66
CA VAL A 99 4.70 2.83 2.28
C VAL A 99 4.84 4.32 2.01
N ARG A 100 6.05 4.88 2.14
CA ARG A 100 6.32 6.30 1.83
C ARG A 100 6.00 6.62 0.38
N GLU A 101 6.45 5.79 -0.57
CA GLU A 101 6.16 5.97 -2.00
C GLU A 101 4.65 5.98 -2.28
N GLN A 102 3.90 5.04 -1.70
CA GLN A 102 2.46 4.97 -1.87
C GLN A 102 1.73 6.18 -1.27
N ARG A 103 2.20 6.68 -0.11
CA ARG A 103 1.69 7.92 0.51
C ARG A 103 1.93 9.14 -0.37
N ILE A 104 3.13 9.29 -0.94
CA ILE A 104 3.46 10.38 -1.86
C ILE A 104 2.50 10.36 -3.06
N LEU A 105 2.35 9.19 -3.68
CA LEU A 105 1.50 9.03 -4.85
C LEU A 105 0.02 9.33 -4.53
N ALA A 106 -0.50 8.77 -3.43
CA ALA A 106 -1.88 8.97 -3.01
C ALA A 106 -2.18 10.45 -2.68
N PHE A 107 -1.24 11.15 -2.03
CA PHE A 107 -1.41 12.56 -1.71
C PHE A 107 -1.30 13.47 -2.94
N ALA A 108 -0.41 13.16 -3.88
CA ALA A 108 -0.36 13.87 -5.16
C ALA A 108 -1.68 13.74 -5.94
N LYS A 109 -2.25 12.52 -5.98
CA LYS A 109 -3.58 12.27 -6.55
C LYS A 109 -4.65 13.10 -5.83
N LEU A 110 -4.65 13.13 -4.49
CA LEU A 110 -5.60 13.92 -3.69
C LEU A 110 -5.56 15.40 -4.09
N LEU A 111 -4.38 16.00 -4.16
CA LEU A 111 -4.22 17.41 -4.52
C LEU A 111 -4.80 17.71 -5.92
N ILE A 112 -4.51 16.85 -6.90
CA ILE A 112 -5.09 16.97 -8.25
C ILE A 112 -6.60 16.77 -8.25
N GLY A 113 -7.12 15.83 -7.45
CA GLY A 113 -8.55 15.57 -7.31
C GLY A 113 -9.32 16.77 -6.78
N LEU A 114 -8.71 17.51 -5.84
CA LEU A 114 -9.27 18.74 -5.29
C LEU A 114 -9.30 19.86 -6.34
N GLU A 115 -8.19 20.10 -7.04
CA GLU A 115 -8.09 21.12 -8.09
C GLU A 115 -9.03 20.85 -9.28
N SER A 116 -9.26 19.58 -9.60
CA SER A 116 -10.12 19.15 -10.71
C SER A 116 -11.59 18.94 -10.33
N MET A 117 -11.97 19.17 -9.06
CA MET A 117 -13.30 18.88 -8.50
C MET A 117 -13.73 17.40 -8.67
N LYS A 118 -12.78 16.47 -8.77
CA LYS A 118 -13.00 15.02 -8.91
C LYS A 118 -12.67 14.26 -7.63
N TYR A 119 -12.99 14.86 -6.49
CA TYR A 119 -12.66 14.32 -5.17
C TYR A 119 -13.14 12.87 -4.98
N GLN A 120 -14.40 12.57 -5.30
CA GLN A 120 -14.97 11.23 -5.10
C GLN A 120 -14.21 10.15 -5.87
N LEU A 121 -13.87 10.43 -7.13
CA LEU A 121 -13.10 9.52 -7.98
C LEU A 121 -11.71 9.25 -7.41
N VAL A 122 -11.08 10.28 -6.85
CA VAL A 122 -9.75 10.16 -6.27
C VAL A 122 -9.76 9.41 -4.94
N VAL A 123 -10.77 9.63 -4.09
CA VAL A 123 -10.94 8.85 -2.86
C VAL A 123 -11.10 7.37 -3.18
N GLU A 124 -11.94 7.02 -4.16
CA GLU A 124 -12.09 5.63 -4.63
C GLU A 124 -10.76 5.08 -5.17
N ASN A 125 -10.02 5.87 -5.96
CA ASN A 125 -8.71 5.45 -6.46
C ASN A 125 -7.69 5.19 -5.34
N ILE A 126 -7.68 6.01 -4.29
CA ILE A 126 -6.80 5.84 -3.13
C ILE A 126 -7.22 4.62 -2.31
N GLN A 127 -8.53 4.35 -2.20
CA GLN A 127 -9.05 3.16 -1.52
C GLN A 127 -8.64 1.88 -2.27
N ASN A 128 -8.77 1.85 -3.59
CA ASN A 128 -8.29 0.73 -4.40
C ASN A 128 -6.77 0.56 -4.27
N GLN A 129 -6.01 1.65 -4.28
CA GLN A 129 -4.56 1.63 -4.05
C GLN A 129 -4.22 1.07 -2.65
N SER A 130 -4.99 1.43 -1.62
CA SER A 130 -4.83 0.91 -0.25
C SER A 130 -4.99 -0.62 -0.20
N GLU A 131 -5.95 -1.16 -0.94
CA GLU A 131 -6.19 -2.61 -1.03
C GLU A 131 -5.10 -3.32 -1.82
N GLU A 132 -4.72 -2.79 -2.99
CA GLU A 132 -3.65 -3.34 -3.83
C GLU A 132 -2.29 -3.35 -3.12
N THR A 133 -1.96 -2.27 -2.41
CA THR A 133 -0.68 -2.12 -1.71
C THR A 133 -0.68 -2.72 -0.31
N GLN A 134 -1.82 -3.24 0.16
CA GLN A 134 -1.99 -3.79 1.51
C GLN A 134 -1.59 -2.78 2.61
N ILE A 135 -1.97 -1.50 2.44
CA ILE A 135 -1.75 -0.41 3.41
C ILE A 135 -3.13 0.15 3.83
N PRO A 136 -3.84 -0.47 4.78
CA PRO A 136 -5.22 -0.09 5.12
C PRO A 136 -5.39 1.34 5.62
N SER A 137 -4.34 1.93 6.19
CA SER A 137 -4.36 3.30 6.72
C SER A 137 -4.17 4.36 5.64
N LEU A 138 -3.87 4.00 4.39
CA LEU A 138 -3.38 4.92 3.36
C LEU A 138 -4.32 6.12 3.14
N LEU A 139 -5.62 5.88 2.95
CA LEU A 139 -6.60 6.95 2.76
C LEU A 139 -6.64 7.89 3.99
N ASN A 140 -6.70 7.31 5.19
CA ASN A 140 -6.75 8.08 6.42
C ASN A 140 -5.47 8.90 6.65
N ASP A 141 -4.30 8.33 6.36
CA ASP A 141 -3.00 8.99 6.48
C ASP A 141 -2.96 10.25 5.59
N VAL A 142 -3.43 10.12 4.34
CA VAL A 142 -3.44 11.18 3.35
C VAL A 142 -4.43 12.30 3.73
N LEU A 143 -5.65 11.95 4.15
CA LEU A 143 -6.67 12.93 4.58
C LEU A 143 -6.25 13.66 5.86
N THR A 144 -5.67 12.94 6.81
CA THR A 144 -5.12 13.51 8.04
C THR A 144 -3.99 14.49 7.70
N MET A 145 -3.06 14.07 6.85
CA MET A 145 -1.95 14.93 6.42
C MET A 145 -2.43 16.20 5.73
N TYR A 146 -3.48 16.12 4.90
CA TYR A 146 -4.04 17.29 4.24
C TYR A 146 -4.63 18.29 5.24
N SER A 147 -5.23 17.77 6.31
CA SER A 147 -5.83 18.57 7.40
C SER A 147 -4.78 19.15 8.37
N CYS A 148 -3.53 18.67 8.32
CA CYS A 148 -2.45 19.15 9.18
C CYS A 148 -1.96 20.55 8.76
N ARG A 149 -1.63 21.38 9.76
CA ARG A 149 -1.05 22.72 9.53
C ARG A 149 0.35 22.68 8.92
N ARG A 150 1.12 21.64 9.25
CA ARG A 150 2.49 21.43 8.77
C ARG A 150 2.55 20.07 8.11
N TRP A 151 2.91 20.07 6.82
CA TRP A 151 3.08 18.85 6.06
C TRP A 151 4.47 18.26 6.30
N GLU A 152 4.51 16.93 6.37
CA GLU A 152 5.75 16.16 6.39
C GLU A 152 6.45 16.20 5.02
N ASP A 153 7.73 15.84 4.99
CA ASP A 153 8.56 15.92 3.79
C ASP A 153 7.97 15.15 2.60
N TRP A 154 7.38 13.98 2.85
CA TRP A 154 6.75 13.18 1.78
C TRP A 154 5.54 13.89 1.17
N ALA A 155 4.78 14.65 1.95
CA ALA A 155 3.64 15.42 1.45
C ALA A 155 4.11 16.67 0.67
N LEU A 156 5.26 17.25 1.05
CA LEU A 156 5.91 18.29 0.26
C LEU A 156 6.44 17.75 -1.07
N GLU A 157 7.03 16.56 -1.10
CA GLU A 157 7.42 15.85 -2.33
C GLU A 157 6.19 15.63 -3.23
N ALA A 158 5.09 15.14 -2.67
CA ALA A 158 3.84 14.93 -3.37
C ALA A 158 3.28 16.22 -3.98
N ARG A 159 3.42 17.36 -3.29
CA ARG A 159 3.02 18.68 -3.81
C ARG A 159 3.81 19.08 -5.05
N ILE A 160 5.11 18.80 -5.08
CA ILE A 160 5.97 19.10 -6.25
C ILE A 160 5.49 18.27 -7.44
N ILE A 161 5.30 16.97 -7.25
CA ILE A 161 4.81 16.04 -8.27
C ILE A 161 3.43 16.46 -8.81
N ALA A 162 2.48 16.78 -7.90
CA ALA A 162 1.16 17.26 -8.30
C ALA A 162 1.25 18.58 -9.08
N GLY A 163 2.12 19.50 -8.67
CA GLY A 163 2.34 20.77 -9.36
C GLY A 163 2.89 20.58 -10.78
N GLU A 164 3.82 19.66 -10.98
CA GLU A 164 4.34 19.30 -12.31
C GLU A 164 3.24 18.67 -13.17
N ALA A 165 2.53 17.67 -12.64
CA ALA A 165 1.43 17.01 -13.35
C ALA A 165 0.35 18.01 -13.78
N TYR A 166 0.00 18.95 -12.91
CA TYR A 166 -0.97 20.01 -13.19
C TYR A 166 -0.51 20.93 -14.33
N ARG A 167 0.76 21.35 -14.32
CA ARG A 167 1.31 22.20 -15.40
C ARG A 167 1.29 21.47 -16.74
N THR A 168 1.72 20.21 -16.77
CA THR A 168 1.72 19.40 -17.99
C THR A 168 0.30 19.20 -18.53
N ALA A 169 -0.65 18.85 -17.66
CA ALA A 169 -2.05 18.70 -18.05
C ALA A 169 -2.63 19.98 -18.67
N LYS A 170 -2.29 21.14 -18.10
CA LYS A 170 -2.73 22.45 -18.62
C LYS A 170 -2.10 22.79 -19.97
N LEU A 171 -0.82 22.48 -20.17
CA LEU A 171 -0.10 22.73 -21.43
C LEU A 171 -0.65 21.90 -22.59
N GLU A 172 -1.00 20.64 -22.33
CA GLU A 172 -1.53 19.73 -23.35
C GLU A 172 -3.01 20.00 -23.69
N ASN A 173 -3.61 21.04 -23.11
CA ASN A 173 -5.04 21.39 -23.24
C ASN A 173 -5.96 20.19 -22.98
N ASN A 174 -5.48 19.25 -22.18
CA ASN A 174 -6.18 18.02 -21.88
C ASN A 174 -7.18 18.35 -20.77
N GLN A 175 -8.40 17.84 -20.87
CA GLN A 175 -9.34 17.96 -19.76
C GLN A 175 -8.66 17.41 -18.51
N MET A 176 -8.85 18.06 -17.35
CA MET A 176 -8.36 17.63 -16.04
C MET A 176 -8.62 16.14 -15.73
N ALA A 177 -9.48 15.46 -16.50
CA ALA A 177 -9.61 14.00 -16.56
C ALA A 177 -8.29 13.23 -16.71
N ASN A 178 -7.29 13.75 -17.43
CA ASN A 178 -6.00 13.07 -17.61
C ASN A 178 -4.94 13.48 -16.58
N ALA A 179 -5.26 14.38 -15.65
CA ALA A 179 -4.31 14.87 -14.65
C ALA A 179 -3.74 13.76 -13.74
N LEU A 180 -4.52 12.71 -13.45
CA LEU A 180 -4.05 11.55 -12.70
C LEU A 180 -2.99 10.73 -13.45
N ILE A 181 -3.05 10.70 -14.78
CA ILE A 181 -2.06 10.00 -15.60
C ILE A 181 -0.72 10.76 -15.52
N TYR A 182 -0.75 12.10 -15.61
CA TYR A 182 0.47 12.89 -15.46
C TYR A 182 1.06 12.78 -14.05
N VAL A 183 0.26 12.56 -13.01
CA VAL A 183 0.80 12.25 -11.66
C VAL A 183 1.65 10.98 -11.70
N LEU A 184 1.21 9.93 -12.38
CA LEU A 184 1.99 8.69 -12.52
C LEU A 184 3.30 8.93 -13.28
N PHE A 185 3.25 9.68 -14.38
CA PHE A 185 4.46 10.02 -15.15
C PHE A 185 5.43 10.89 -14.36
N SER A 186 4.96 11.95 -13.71
CA SER A 186 5.78 12.81 -12.86
C SER A 186 6.37 12.05 -11.67
N PHE A 187 5.60 11.15 -11.06
CA PHE A 187 6.10 10.30 -9.97
C PHE A 187 7.21 9.36 -10.44
N GLN A 188 7.04 8.72 -11.60
CA GLN A 188 8.06 7.84 -12.17
C GLN A 188 9.35 8.60 -12.51
N HIS A 189 9.22 9.78 -13.11
CA HIS A 189 10.37 10.64 -13.42
C HIS A 189 11.08 11.10 -12.14
N TYR A 190 10.33 11.49 -11.11
CA TYR A 190 10.87 11.82 -9.79
C TYR A 190 11.66 10.66 -9.18
N LYS A 191 11.13 9.43 -9.25
CA LYS A 191 11.80 8.22 -8.74
C LYS A 191 13.12 7.96 -9.46
N GLN A 192 13.13 8.06 -10.79
CA GLN A 192 14.35 7.92 -11.60
C GLN A 192 15.40 8.99 -11.26
N TYR A 193 14.98 10.24 -11.11
CA TYR A 193 15.86 11.34 -10.75
C TYR A 193 16.47 11.17 -9.35
N LYS A 194 15.66 10.77 -8.36
CA LYS A 194 16.13 10.50 -6.99
C LYS A 194 17.16 9.36 -6.96
N HIS A 195 16.87 8.26 -7.66
CA HIS A 195 17.82 7.15 -7.79
C HIS A 195 19.14 7.59 -8.44
N SER A 196 19.10 8.48 -9.45
CA SER A 196 20.30 9.05 -10.07
C SER A 196 21.15 9.87 -9.09
N ILE A 197 20.51 10.67 -8.25
CA ILE A 197 21.19 11.47 -7.23
C ILE A 197 21.83 10.55 -6.18
N ASP A 198 21.09 9.58 -5.67
CA ASP A 198 21.57 8.68 -4.63
C ASP A 198 22.75 7.83 -5.14
N SER A 199 22.70 7.39 -6.40
CA SER A 199 23.80 6.69 -7.08
C SER A 199 25.05 7.57 -7.25
N LYS A 200 24.88 8.87 -7.53
CA LYS A 200 26.02 9.80 -7.63
C LYS A 200 26.62 10.11 -6.25
N ASN A 201 25.78 10.26 -5.23
CA ASN A 201 26.20 10.55 -3.87
C ASN A 201 26.90 9.35 -3.20
N SER A 202 26.54 8.11 -3.56
CA SER A 202 27.25 6.92 -3.10
C SER A 202 28.64 6.79 -3.73
N LEU A 203 28.80 7.17 -5.02
CA LEU A 203 30.11 7.20 -5.69
C LEU A 203 31.07 8.24 -5.09
N ILE A 204 30.56 9.37 -4.61
CA ILE A 204 31.37 10.43 -3.97
C ILE A 204 31.83 10.04 -2.57
N LYS A 205 31.12 9.12 -1.88
CA LYS A 205 31.49 8.67 -0.52
C LYS A 205 32.52 7.54 -0.48
N VAL A 206 32.85 6.95 -1.63
CA VAL A 206 33.79 5.81 -1.75
C VAL A 206 35.12 6.23 -2.38
N GLY A 207 35.30 7.51 -2.72
CA GLY A 207 36.56 8.11 -3.18
C GLY A 207 37.16 9.03 -2.13
#